data_AF-A0A4S4MPX1-F1
#
_entry.id   AF-A0A4S4MPX1-F1
#
_cell.length_a   1.000
_cell.length_b   1.000
_cell.length_c   1.000
_cell.angle_alpha   90.00
_cell.angle_beta   90.00
_cell.angle_gamma   90.00
#
_symmetry.space_group_name_H-M   'P 1'
#
loop_
_entity.id
_entity.type
_entity.pdbx_description
1 polymer ?
#
loop_
_entity_poly.entity_id
_entity_poly.type
_entity_poly.pdbx_seq_one_letter_code
_entity_poly.pdbx_strand_id
1 'polypeptide(L)'
;MSDSSTMFTLIFSDALSTVPHLAQQLGDYSTSCKVRPGHSYPFHLPPQEIKIDEILYSSQRTAVYLGRCGNGLELALKFTNIEDMSAEAGIYDAFEKLQGTKVEKAKILNKLAEAHRAGLVHRDFAERNVVVQGEDYRIIDWASAKRHMSPCHWSYDFTAHVEDDHVEPTDPAVQCFPLKSWAEYMHFWDHGQ
;
A
#
# COMPACT_ATOMS: atom_id res chain seq x y z
N MET A 1 23.30 -25.78 18.68
CA MET A 1 23.42 -25.63 17.22
C MET A 1 22.29 -24.69 16.80
N SER A 2 22.61 -23.47 16.38
CA SER A 2 21.62 -22.47 16.00
C SER A 2 20.99 -22.88 14.68
N ASP A 3 19.68 -23.09 14.69
CA ASP A 3 18.87 -23.45 13.54
C ASP A 3 18.92 -22.31 12.50
N SER A 4 19.67 -22.52 11.41
CA SER A 4 19.81 -21.54 10.32
C SER A 4 18.61 -21.53 9.38
N SER A 5 17.59 -22.37 9.62
CA SER A 5 16.46 -22.56 8.70
C SER A 5 15.35 -21.49 8.79
N THR A 6 15.48 -20.50 9.69
CA THR A 6 14.41 -19.53 9.96
C THR A 6 14.81 -18.07 9.74
N MET A 7 15.90 -17.75 9.03
CA MET A 7 16.36 -16.34 8.87
C MET A 7 16.56 -15.97 7.41
N PHE A 8 16.25 -14.72 7.06
CA PHE A 8 16.73 -14.11 5.83
C PHE A 8 18.19 -13.73 5.99
N THR A 9 18.98 -13.93 4.95
CA THR A 9 20.37 -13.46 4.90
C THR A 9 20.48 -12.41 3.81
N LEU A 10 20.75 -11.17 4.20
CA LEU A 10 20.93 -10.06 3.26
C LEU A 10 22.42 -9.97 2.90
N ILE A 11 22.71 -10.01 1.61
CA ILE A 11 24.07 -9.92 1.07
C ILE A 11 24.21 -8.61 0.31
N PHE A 12 24.93 -7.65 0.89
CA PHE A 12 25.15 -6.34 0.27
C PHE A 12 26.30 -6.41 -0.71
N SER A 13 26.13 -5.85 -1.90
CA SER A 13 27.20 -5.75 -2.88
C SER A 13 28.33 -4.82 -2.39
N ASP A 14 29.57 -5.14 -2.73
CA ASP A 14 30.75 -4.34 -2.33
C ASP A 14 30.65 -2.88 -2.79
N ALA A 15 29.94 -2.63 -3.90
CA ALA A 15 29.70 -1.30 -4.46
C ALA A 15 28.88 -0.40 -3.52
N LEU A 16 28.07 -0.97 -2.62
CA LEU A 16 27.26 -0.22 -1.65
C LEU A 16 28.07 0.22 -0.42
N SER A 17 29.20 -0.44 -0.16
CA SER A 17 29.98 -0.21 1.06
C SER A 17 30.55 1.21 1.19
N THR A 18 30.58 1.99 0.12
CA THR A 18 31.13 3.35 0.10
C THR A 18 30.10 4.45 0.36
N VAL A 19 28.80 4.13 0.32
CA VAL A 19 27.71 5.11 0.52
C VAL A 19 27.12 4.93 1.92
N PRO A 20 26.97 5.99 2.74
CA PRO A 20 26.26 5.88 4.01
C PRO A 20 24.79 5.52 3.79
N HIS A 21 24.32 4.44 4.41
CA HIS A 21 22.95 3.97 4.24
C HIS A 21 22.44 3.25 5.51
N LEU A 22 21.11 3.22 5.68
CA LEU A 22 20.50 2.77 6.93
C LEU A 22 20.83 1.32 7.30
N ALA A 23 21.04 0.45 6.30
CA ALA A 23 21.37 -0.96 6.54
C ALA A 23 22.76 -1.19 7.17
N GLN A 24 23.65 -0.19 7.18
CA GLN A 24 24.94 -0.27 7.90
C GLN A 24 24.76 -0.39 9.42
N GLN A 25 23.56 -0.09 9.93
CA GLN A 25 23.21 -0.23 11.34
C GLN A 25 22.83 -1.67 11.73
N LEU A 26 22.67 -2.57 10.75
CA LEU A 26 22.34 -3.97 11.00
C LEU A 26 23.54 -4.71 11.60
N GLY A 27 23.25 -5.66 12.50
CA GLY A 27 24.25 -6.59 13.00
C GLY A 27 24.84 -7.43 11.87
N ASP A 28 26.13 -7.75 11.98
CA ASP A 28 26.89 -8.58 11.03
C ASP A 28 26.92 -8.02 9.59
N TYR A 29 26.73 -6.70 9.44
CA TYR A 29 27.03 -5.99 8.19
C TYR A 29 28.53 -5.93 7.93
N SER A 30 29.05 -6.22 6.72
CA SER A 30 28.41 -6.65 5.46
C SER A 30 28.49 -8.17 5.20
N THR A 31 28.97 -8.96 6.17
CA THR A 31 29.41 -10.34 5.96
C THR A 31 28.25 -11.34 5.90
N SER A 32 27.22 -11.18 6.74
CA SER A 32 25.98 -11.95 6.66
C SER A 32 24.90 -11.30 7.53
N CYS A 33 24.21 -10.28 7.01
CA CYS A 33 23.14 -9.63 7.76
C CYS A 33 21.95 -10.59 7.92
N LYS A 34 21.79 -11.17 9.11
CA LYS A 34 20.72 -12.13 9.39
C LYS A 34 19.51 -11.42 9.99
N VAL A 35 18.39 -11.46 9.28
CA VAL A 35 17.13 -10.85 9.69
C VAL A 35 16.12 -11.96 10.00
N ARG A 36 15.51 -11.92 11.19
CA ARG A 36 14.44 -12.85 11.52
C ARG A 36 13.14 -12.40 10.86
N PRO A 37 12.35 -13.31 10.27
CA PRO A 37 10.98 -13.01 9.91
C PRO A 37 10.21 -12.58 11.17
N GLY A 38 9.23 -11.69 10.98
CA GLY A 38 8.24 -11.40 12.01
C GLY A 38 7.31 -12.60 12.26
N HIS A 39 6.17 -12.35 12.92
CA HIS A 39 5.12 -13.34 13.12
C HIS A 39 4.74 -14.05 11.81
N SER A 40 4.22 -15.27 11.89
CA SER A 40 3.82 -16.06 10.72
C SER A 40 2.79 -15.30 9.88
N TYR A 41 3.21 -14.86 8.70
CA TYR A 41 2.36 -14.13 7.75
C TYR A 41 2.19 -14.96 6.47
N PRO A 42 0.97 -15.01 5.88
CA PRO A 42 0.68 -15.88 4.74
C PRO A 42 1.50 -15.58 3.49
N PHE A 43 1.97 -14.34 3.33
CA PHE A 43 2.79 -13.89 2.19
C PHE A 43 4.26 -13.74 2.52
N HIS A 44 4.70 -14.25 3.68
CA HIS A 44 6.13 -14.26 3.97
C HIS A 44 6.87 -15.10 2.92
N LEU A 45 7.85 -14.47 2.29
CA LEU A 45 8.85 -15.20 1.53
C LEU A 45 9.50 -16.26 2.43
N PRO A 46 9.79 -17.46 1.89
CA PRO A 46 10.56 -18.42 2.65
C PRO A 46 11.91 -17.79 3.04
N PRO A 47 12.41 -18.05 4.26
CA PRO A 47 13.75 -17.63 4.67
C PRO A 47 14.78 -18.06 3.62
N GLN A 48 15.51 -17.08 3.09
CA GLN A 48 16.44 -17.28 1.98
C GLN A 48 17.50 -16.19 1.94
N GLU A 49 18.49 -16.37 1.07
CA GLU A 49 19.43 -15.32 0.72
C GLU A 49 18.77 -14.30 -0.22
N ILE A 50 18.94 -13.02 0.09
CA ILE A 50 18.52 -11.91 -0.75
C ILE A 50 19.75 -11.06 -1.04
N LYS A 51 20.10 -10.96 -2.33
CA LYS A 51 21.20 -10.10 -2.79
C LYS A 51 20.70 -8.68 -2.90
N ILE A 52 21.43 -7.72 -2.34
CA ILE A 52 21.10 -6.29 -2.40
C ILE A 52 21.96 -5.66 -3.49
N ASP A 53 21.30 -5.26 -4.58
CA ASP A 53 21.96 -4.82 -5.80
C ASP A 53 22.28 -3.32 -5.76
N GLU A 54 21.28 -2.49 -5.43
CA GLU A 54 21.42 -1.02 -5.43
C GLU A 54 20.54 -0.33 -4.37
N ILE A 55 20.84 0.95 -4.12
CA ILE A 55 20.01 1.85 -3.31
C ILE A 55 19.09 2.61 -4.26
N LEU A 56 17.78 2.37 -4.16
CA LEU A 56 16.76 3.10 -4.91
C LEU A 56 16.47 4.48 -4.28
N TYR A 57 16.51 4.55 -2.95
CA TYR A 57 16.29 5.78 -2.20
C TYR A 57 17.00 5.73 -0.85
N SER A 58 17.56 6.86 -0.39
CA SER A 58 18.18 6.96 0.94
C SER A 58 17.98 8.33 1.55
N SER A 59 17.62 8.33 2.83
CA SER A 59 17.50 9.50 3.69
C SER A 59 17.92 9.15 5.12
N GLN A 60 17.89 10.12 6.03
CA GLN A 60 18.18 9.87 7.44
C GLN A 60 17.16 8.93 8.14
N ARG A 61 15.93 8.83 7.62
CA ARG A 61 14.83 8.08 8.26
C ARG A 61 14.50 6.77 7.55
N THR A 62 14.76 6.70 6.24
CA THR A 62 14.33 5.58 5.40
C THR A 62 15.35 5.32 4.32
N ALA A 63 15.58 4.04 4.04
CA ALA A 63 16.32 3.59 2.87
C ALA A 63 15.52 2.49 2.14
N VAL A 64 15.50 2.55 0.81
CA VAL A 64 14.88 1.56 -0.07
C VAL A 64 15.96 0.98 -0.97
N TYR A 65 16.04 -0.34 -1.02
CA TYR A 65 17.02 -1.07 -1.81
C TYR A 65 16.32 -1.95 -2.83
N LEU A 66 16.96 -2.14 -3.99
CA LEU A 66 16.62 -3.22 -4.91
C LEU A 66 17.30 -4.49 -4.42
N GLY A 67 16.52 -5.53 -4.21
CA GLY A 67 17.00 -6.86 -3.82
C GLY A 67 16.54 -7.94 -4.80
N ARG A 68 17.27 -9.05 -4.84
CA ARG A 68 16.95 -10.19 -5.68
C ARG A 68 17.05 -11.51 -4.92
N CYS A 69 15.99 -12.31 -4.99
CA CYS A 69 15.94 -13.68 -4.46
C CYS A 69 16.74 -14.65 -5.33
N GLY A 70 17.05 -15.84 -4.78
CA GLY A 70 17.76 -16.90 -5.51
C GLY A 70 17.03 -17.41 -6.76
N ASN A 71 15.70 -17.27 -6.81
CA ASN A 71 14.86 -17.61 -7.96
C ASN A 71 14.71 -16.47 -8.99
N GLY A 72 15.36 -15.33 -8.77
CA GLY A 72 15.31 -14.16 -9.65
C GLY A 72 14.17 -13.18 -9.37
N LEU A 73 13.31 -13.42 -8.37
CA LEU A 73 12.30 -12.46 -7.94
C LEU A 73 12.98 -11.18 -7.45
N GLU A 74 12.58 -10.04 -8.03
CA GLU A 74 13.02 -8.71 -7.62
C GLU A 74 12.13 -8.17 -6.50
N LEU A 75 12.76 -7.50 -5.53
CA LEU A 75 12.14 -6.98 -4.32
C LEU A 75 12.56 -5.53 -4.10
N ALA A 76 11.63 -4.69 -3.67
CA ALA A 76 11.96 -3.44 -3.01
C ALA A 76 12.02 -3.67 -1.50
N LEU A 77 13.20 -3.54 -0.90
CA LEU A 77 13.42 -3.72 0.54
C LEU A 77 13.51 -2.35 1.22
N LYS A 78 12.50 -2.03 2.03
CA LYS A 78 12.44 -0.78 2.79
C LYS A 78 12.92 -0.99 4.22
N PHE A 79 13.83 -0.13 4.66
CA PHE A 79 14.28 -0.02 6.04
C PHE A 79 13.86 1.34 6.60
N THR A 80 13.17 1.32 7.73
CA THR A 80 12.77 2.52 8.49
C THR A 80 12.68 2.16 9.98
N ASN A 81 12.31 3.10 10.84
CA ASN A 81 12.07 2.80 12.26
C ASN A 81 10.86 1.87 12.44
N ILE A 82 10.82 1.18 13.58
CA ILE A 82 9.81 0.13 13.84
C ILE A 82 8.39 0.69 13.96
N GLU A 83 8.21 1.92 14.41
CA GLU A 83 6.89 2.55 14.57
C GLU A 83 6.28 2.83 13.19
N ASP A 84 7.05 3.48 12.31
CA ASP A 84 6.66 3.78 10.93
C ASP A 84 6.45 2.49 10.13
N MET A 85 7.35 1.50 10.29
CA MET A 85 7.21 0.20 9.63
C MET A 85 5.98 -0.55 10.10
N SER A 86 5.67 -0.53 11.41
CA SER A 86 4.50 -1.23 11.95
C SER A 86 3.20 -0.57 11.49
N ALA A 87 3.17 0.76 11.40
CA ALA A 87 2.03 1.47 10.84
C ALA A 87 1.83 1.15 9.35
N GLU A 88 2.90 1.16 8.57
CA GLU A 88 2.85 0.88 7.12
C GLU A 88 2.56 -0.60 6.82
N ALA A 89 3.17 -1.54 7.54
CA ALA A 89 2.84 -2.96 7.46
C ALA A 89 1.39 -3.23 7.89
N GLY A 90 0.94 -2.59 8.97
CA GLY A 90 -0.46 -2.66 9.39
C GLY A 90 -1.43 -2.11 8.34
N ILE A 91 -0.99 -1.14 7.53
CA ILE A 91 -1.72 -0.70 6.33
C ILE A 91 -1.68 -1.81 5.28
N TYR A 92 -0.53 -2.31 4.83
CA TYR A 92 -0.51 -3.40 3.84
C TYR A 92 -1.36 -4.62 4.26
N ASP A 93 -1.37 -4.96 5.56
CA ASP A 93 -2.15 -6.06 6.13
C ASP A 93 -3.65 -5.77 6.18
N ALA A 94 -4.04 -4.61 6.70
CA ALA A 94 -5.45 -4.22 6.74
C ALA A 94 -6.01 -3.93 5.33
N PHE A 95 -5.11 -3.75 4.35
CA PHE A 95 -5.40 -3.32 2.99
C PHE A 95 -5.15 -4.43 1.95
N GLU A 96 -4.83 -5.66 2.38
CA GLU A 96 -4.52 -6.81 1.51
C GLU A 96 -5.59 -7.07 0.43
N LYS A 97 -6.87 -6.89 0.80
CA LYS A 97 -8.02 -7.13 -0.10
C LYS A 97 -8.39 -5.94 -1.00
N LEU A 98 -7.74 -4.81 -0.78
CA LEU A 98 -8.05 -3.53 -1.42
C LEU A 98 -6.82 -2.90 -2.09
N GLN A 99 -5.65 -3.53 -1.94
CA GLN A 99 -4.70 -3.80 -3.02
C GLN A 99 -5.32 -4.66 -4.14
N GLY A 100 -6.60 -4.40 -4.42
CA GLY A 100 -7.34 -4.95 -5.52
C GLY A 100 -7.00 -4.22 -6.80
N THR A 101 -7.33 -4.88 -7.91
CA THR A 101 -7.26 -4.30 -9.25
C THR A 101 -8.01 -2.97 -9.29
N LYS A 102 -7.65 -2.12 -10.25
CA LYS A 102 -8.33 -0.82 -10.48
C LYS A 102 -9.85 -1.00 -10.65
N VAL A 103 -10.28 -2.16 -11.16
CA VAL A 103 -11.69 -2.59 -11.26
C VAL A 103 -12.36 -2.71 -9.88
N GLU A 104 -11.69 -3.25 -8.87
CA GLU A 104 -12.26 -3.43 -7.54
C GLU A 104 -12.36 -2.08 -6.80
N LYS A 105 -11.32 -1.24 -6.90
CA LYS A 105 -11.37 0.14 -6.42
C LYS A 105 -12.54 0.90 -7.04
N ALA A 106 -12.75 0.73 -8.34
CA ALA A 106 -13.88 1.33 -9.05
C ALA A 106 -15.24 0.90 -8.50
N LYS A 107 -15.44 -0.41 -8.26
CA LYS A 107 -16.69 -0.93 -7.68
C LYS A 107 -16.97 -0.30 -6.31
N ILE A 108 -15.95 -0.22 -5.45
CA ILE A 108 -16.07 0.32 -4.10
C ILE A 108 -16.36 1.82 -4.13
N LEU A 109 -15.63 2.57 -4.96
CA LEU A 109 -15.84 4.02 -5.12
C LEU A 109 -17.22 4.34 -5.71
N ASN A 110 -17.75 3.50 -6.60
CA ASN A 110 -19.13 3.62 -7.07
C ASN A 110 -20.16 3.42 -5.94
N LYS A 111 -19.94 2.49 -5.01
CA LYS A 111 -20.80 2.36 -3.80
C LYS A 111 -20.72 3.58 -2.90
N LEU A 112 -19.53 4.16 -2.76
CA LEU A 112 -19.37 5.41 -2.00
C LEU A 112 -20.07 6.58 -2.71
N ALA A 113 -20.03 6.63 -4.05
CA ALA A 113 -20.76 7.60 -4.86
C ALA A 113 -22.28 7.47 -4.70
N GLU A 114 -22.82 6.24 -4.67
CA GLU A 114 -24.24 5.98 -4.37
C GLU A 114 -24.64 6.58 -3.00
N ALA A 115 -23.84 6.38 -1.96
CA ALA A 115 -24.10 6.95 -0.63
C ALA A 115 -24.11 8.48 -0.66
N HIS A 116 -23.18 9.10 -1.39
CA HIS A 116 -23.15 10.56 -1.55
C HIS A 116 -24.37 11.10 -2.30
N ARG A 117 -24.82 10.41 -3.36
CA ARG A 117 -26.07 10.74 -4.08
C ARG A 117 -27.30 10.58 -3.19
N ALA A 118 -27.28 9.63 -2.26
CA ALA A 118 -28.30 9.47 -1.22
C ALA A 118 -28.20 10.52 -0.09
N GLY A 119 -27.24 11.44 -0.16
CA GLY A 119 -27.08 12.53 0.81
C GLY A 119 -26.28 12.15 2.06
N LEU A 120 -25.40 11.16 1.98
CA LEU A 120 -24.56 10.69 3.09
C LEU A 120 -23.07 10.83 2.77
N VAL A 121 -22.27 11.16 3.79
CA VAL A 121 -20.80 11.13 3.76
C VAL A 121 -20.32 10.22 4.88
N HIS A 122 -19.49 9.22 4.55
CA HIS A 122 -19.07 8.18 5.50
C HIS A 122 -18.18 8.71 6.66
N ARG A 123 -17.34 9.72 6.40
CA ARG A 123 -16.36 10.36 7.32
C ARG A 123 -15.22 9.48 7.83
N ASP A 124 -15.46 8.19 7.99
CA ASP A 124 -14.45 7.21 8.38
C ASP A 124 -14.33 6.12 7.30
N PHE A 125 -14.33 6.54 6.03
CA PHE A 125 -14.17 5.59 4.94
C PHE A 125 -12.74 5.06 4.98
N ALA A 126 -12.63 3.76 5.11
CA ALA A 126 -11.38 3.05 5.18
C ALA A 126 -11.65 1.61 4.80
N GLU A 127 -10.60 0.89 4.52
CA GLU A 127 -10.70 -0.45 3.96
C GLU A 127 -11.28 -1.47 4.94
N ARG A 128 -10.96 -1.32 6.23
CA ARG A 128 -11.61 -2.04 7.33
C ARG A 128 -13.15 -1.91 7.33
N ASN A 129 -13.66 -0.87 6.69
CA ASN A 129 -15.08 -0.56 6.59
C ASN A 129 -15.69 -0.97 5.23
N VAL A 130 -15.02 -1.86 4.49
CA VAL A 130 -15.52 -2.48 3.27
C VAL A 130 -15.57 -3.99 3.46
N VAL A 131 -16.72 -4.60 3.15
CA VAL A 131 -16.89 -6.06 3.13
C VAL A 131 -17.25 -6.53 1.73
N VAL A 132 -16.83 -7.75 1.40
CA VAL A 132 -17.03 -8.36 0.08
C VAL A 132 -17.66 -9.74 0.20
N GLN A 133 -18.65 -10.03 -0.64
CA GLN A 133 -19.22 -11.36 -0.82
C GLN A 133 -19.32 -11.68 -2.31
N GLY A 134 -18.46 -12.56 -2.80
CA GLY A 134 -18.30 -12.78 -4.24
C GLY A 134 -17.84 -11.49 -4.91
N GLU A 135 -18.64 -10.98 -5.85
CA GLU A 135 -18.37 -9.73 -6.59
C GLU A 135 -19.08 -8.50 -5.99
N ASP A 136 -19.86 -8.67 -4.91
CA ASP A 136 -20.62 -7.58 -4.28
C ASP A 136 -19.81 -6.95 -3.13
N TYR A 137 -19.55 -5.65 -3.23
CA TYR A 137 -18.87 -4.85 -2.21
C TYR A 137 -19.89 -4.02 -1.45
N ARG A 138 -19.73 -3.94 -0.13
CA ARG A 138 -20.57 -3.12 0.75
C ARG A 138 -19.74 -2.32 1.71
N ILE A 139 -20.17 -1.08 1.93
CA ILE A 139 -19.57 -0.18 2.91
C ILE A 139 -20.34 -0.34 4.23
N ILE A 140 -19.60 -0.56 5.31
CA ILE A 140 -20.10 -0.79 6.66
C ILE A 140 -19.61 0.30 7.62
N ASP A 141 -20.08 0.28 8.86
CA ASP A 141 -19.69 1.23 9.92
C ASP A 141 -20.06 2.69 9.62
N TRP A 142 -21.36 2.92 9.46
CA TRP A 142 -21.95 4.25 9.25
C TRP A 142 -22.10 5.07 10.54
N ALA A 143 -21.50 4.65 11.67
CA ALA A 143 -21.66 5.35 12.95
C ALA A 143 -21.14 6.79 12.90
N SER A 144 -20.10 7.03 12.11
CA SER A 144 -19.51 8.37 11.88
C SER A 144 -20.14 9.13 10.71
N ALA A 145 -21.11 8.53 10.02
CA ALA A 145 -21.68 9.11 8.82
C ALA A 145 -22.42 10.41 9.12
N LYS A 146 -22.35 11.35 8.17
CA LYS A 146 -23.03 12.64 8.26
C LYS A 146 -23.88 12.88 7.04
N ARG A 147 -24.88 13.75 7.21
CA ARG A 147 -25.60 14.31 6.08
C ARG A 147 -24.64 15.07 5.17
N HIS A 148 -24.71 14.77 3.88
CA HIS A 148 -24.05 15.55 2.84
C HIS A 148 -24.71 16.93 2.78
N MET A 149 -23.94 17.99 3.04
CA MET A 149 -24.51 19.33 3.29
C MET A 149 -25.10 20.00 2.03
N SER A 150 -24.63 19.61 0.85
CA SER A 150 -25.18 20.00 -0.46
C SER A 150 -25.69 18.78 -1.23
N PRO A 151 -26.49 18.95 -2.29
CA PRO A 151 -26.71 17.86 -3.24
C PRO A 151 -25.37 17.39 -3.82
N CYS A 152 -25.17 16.07 -3.88
CA CYS A 152 -24.00 15.52 -4.55
C CYS A 152 -24.24 15.53 -6.06
N HIS A 153 -23.38 16.23 -6.81
CA HIS A 153 -23.43 16.29 -8.27
C HIS A 153 -22.48 15.31 -8.95
N TRP A 154 -21.92 14.36 -8.19
CA TRP A 154 -21.00 13.36 -8.73
C TRP A 154 -21.68 12.46 -9.76
N SER A 155 -21.22 12.53 -11.01
CA SER A 155 -21.70 11.70 -12.12
C SER A 155 -20.62 10.83 -12.74
N TYR A 156 -19.37 10.95 -12.30
CA TYR A 156 -18.27 10.09 -12.75
C TYR A 156 -18.51 8.64 -12.32
N ASP A 157 -18.50 7.72 -13.29
CA ASP A 157 -18.64 6.29 -13.08
C ASP A 157 -17.27 5.63 -13.07
N PHE A 158 -16.77 5.28 -11.89
CA PHE A 158 -15.43 4.71 -11.77
C PHE A 158 -15.28 3.39 -12.54
N THR A 159 -16.34 2.62 -12.71
CA THR A 159 -16.29 1.33 -13.45
C THR A 159 -16.29 1.51 -14.96
N ALA A 160 -16.89 2.59 -15.48
CA ALA A 160 -16.80 2.94 -16.89
C ALA A 160 -15.45 3.59 -17.24
N HIS A 161 -14.76 4.11 -16.22
CA HIS A 161 -13.55 4.91 -16.34
C HIS A 161 -12.35 4.27 -15.63
N VAL A 162 -12.29 2.94 -15.61
CA VAL A 162 -11.19 2.19 -14.98
C VAL A 162 -9.85 2.52 -15.62
N GLU A 163 -9.78 2.92 -16.88
CA GLU A 163 -8.51 3.22 -17.55
C GLU A 163 -8.03 4.66 -17.37
N ASP A 164 -8.86 5.56 -16.83
CA ASP A 164 -8.50 6.98 -16.65
C ASP A 164 -7.36 7.14 -15.64
N ASP A 165 -6.29 7.83 -16.02
CA ASP A 165 -5.10 8.11 -15.21
C ASP A 165 -5.11 9.54 -14.64
N HIS A 166 -6.07 10.36 -15.05
CA HIS A 166 -6.23 11.72 -14.58
C HIS A 166 -7.69 12.15 -14.72
N VAL A 167 -8.13 13.05 -13.83
CA VAL A 167 -9.36 13.81 -14.01
C VAL A 167 -9.12 15.27 -13.69
N GLU A 168 -9.57 16.14 -14.61
CA GLU A 168 -9.39 17.58 -14.46
C GLU A 168 -10.12 18.07 -13.20
N PRO A 169 -9.49 18.94 -12.37
CA PRO A 169 -10.12 19.46 -11.17
C PRO A 169 -11.45 20.20 -11.41
N THR A 170 -11.63 20.73 -12.62
CA THR A 170 -12.81 21.47 -13.06
C THR A 170 -13.85 20.60 -13.76
N ASP A 171 -13.62 19.30 -13.92
CA ASP A 171 -14.57 18.41 -14.58
C ASP A 171 -15.89 18.37 -13.78
N PRO A 172 -17.03 18.70 -14.42
CA PRO A 172 -18.33 18.72 -13.75
C PRO A 172 -18.74 17.35 -13.18
N ALA A 173 -18.22 16.24 -13.70
CA ALA A 173 -18.55 14.89 -13.26
C ALA A 173 -17.96 14.51 -11.89
N VAL A 174 -16.90 15.20 -11.46
CA VAL A 174 -16.18 14.94 -10.19
C VAL A 174 -16.37 16.04 -9.13
N GLN A 175 -17.48 16.79 -9.20
CA GLN A 175 -17.78 17.92 -8.30
C GLN A 175 -18.31 17.49 -6.92
N CYS A 176 -17.56 16.65 -6.20
CA CYS A 176 -17.78 16.33 -4.79
C CYS A 176 -16.43 16.15 -4.09
N PHE A 177 -15.96 17.18 -3.38
CA PHE A 177 -14.65 17.16 -2.71
C PHE A 177 -14.46 15.96 -1.77
N PRO A 178 -15.41 15.60 -0.88
CA PRO A 178 -15.19 14.46 0.01
C PRO A 178 -15.06 13.13 -0.73
N LEU A 179 -15.76 12.94 -1.85
CA LEU A 179 -15.64 11.73 -2.66
C LEU A 179 -14.34 11.70 -3.46
N LYS A 180 -13.97 12.84 -4.06
CA LYS A 180 -12.69 13.00 -4.77
C LYS A 180 -11.51 12.69 -3.86
N SER A 181 -11.51 13.24 -2.65
CA SER A 181 -10.47 13.00 -1.65
C SER A 181 -10.33 11.52 -1.30
N TRP A 182 -11.42 10.74 -1.28
CA TRP A 182 -11.34 9.30 -1.08
C TRP A 182 -10.82 8.55 -2.31
N ALA A 183 -11.19 8.96 -3.52
CA ALA A 183 -10.64 8.38 -4.74
C ALA A 183 -9.12 8.64 -4.88
N GLU A 184 -8.66 9.83 -4.48
CA GLU A 184 -7.24 10.18 -4.37
C GLU A 184 -6.55 9.34 -3.28
N TYR A 185 -7.16 9.20 -2.11
CA TYR A 185 -6.64 8.35 -1.03
C TYR A 185 -6.52 6.87 -1.44
N MET A 186 -7.46 6.38 -2.25
CA MET A 186 -7.41 5.02 -2.80
C MET A 186 -6.44 4.89 -3.99
N HIS A 187 -5.75 5.96 -4.38
CA HIS A 187 -4.86 5.99 -5.55
C HIS A 187 -5.58 5.45 -6.79
N PHE A 188 -6.81 5.91 -7.04
CA PHE A 188 -7.60 5.41 -8.17
C PHE A 188 -7.00 5.85 -9.51
N TRP A 189 -6.53 7.10 -9.61
CA TRP A 189 -5.94 7.65 -10.84
C TRP A 189 -4.42 7.46 -10.92
N ASP A 190 -3.74 7.03 -9.86
CA ASP A 190 -2.29 6.86 -9.88
C ASP A 190 -1.87 5.52 -10.51
N HIS A 191 -1.04 5.58 -11.55
CA HIS A 191 -0.44 4.41 -12.22
C HIS A 191 0.98 4.05 -11.74
N GLY A 192 1.46 4.63 -10.64
CA GLY A 192 2.79 4.31 -10.09
C GLY A 192 3.95 4.71 -11.00
N GLN A 193 3.95 5.96 -11.48
CA GLN A 193 5.15 6.56 -12.10
C GLN A 193 6.26 6.80 -11.06
#